data_AF-A0AAU8CHH9-F1
#
_entry.id   AF-A0AAU8CHH9-F1
#
_cell.length_a   1.000
_cell.length_b   1.000
_cell.length_c   1.000
_cell.angle_alpha   90.00
_cell.angle_beta   90.00
_cell.angle_gamma   90.00
#
_symmetry.space_group_name_H-M   'P 1'
#
loop_
_entity.id
_entity.type
_entity.pdbx_description
1 polymer ?
#
loop_
_entity_poly.entity_id
_entity_poly.type
_entity_poly.pdbx_seq_one_letter_code
_entity_poly.pdbx_strand_id
1 'polypeptide(L)'
;MAQSATTPEASHPTTIPADTATERVNGGNLVYTEETEYSLLLGRETVLGRHYLGFTNVTDWDALRDTLAARGLDIGALYHLPQYEQ
;
A
#
# COMPACT_ATOMS: atom_id res chain seq x y z
N MET A 1 -26.28 13.57 31.26
CA MET A 1 -26.86 14.21 30.06
C MET A 1 -25.79 15.15 29.53
N ALA A 2 -25.19 15.06 28.33
CA ALA A 2 -25.38 14.26 27.13
C ALA A 2 -23.99 14.09 26.46
N GLN A 3 -23.73 12.93 25.85
CA GLN A 3 -22.65 12.72 24.89
C GLN A 3 -23.29 12.73 23.50
N SER A 4 -22.94 13.71 22.67
CA SER A 4 -23.37 13.89 21.28
C SER A 4 -22.40 14.90 20.67
N ALA A 5 -21.83 14.79 19.49
CA ALA A 5 -21.74 13.74 18.49
C ALA A 5 -20.57 14.15 17.54
N THR A 6 -19.86 13.15 17.02
CA THR A 6 -19.13 13.12 15.74
C THR A 6 -18.30 14.36 15.36
N THR A 7 -17.03 14.33 15.77
CA THR A 7 -15.93 14.97 15.04
C THR A 7 -15.93 14.45 13.59
N PRO A 8 -15.75 15.29 12.56
CA PRO A 8 -15.53 14.80 11.21
C PRO A 8 -14.29 13.91 11.24
N GLU A 9 -14.46 12.65 10.84
CA GLU A 9 -13.37 11.70 10.57
C GLU A 9 -12.58 12.27 9.39
N ALA A 10 -11.67 13.20 9.71
CA ALA A 10 -10.67 13.68 8.81
C ALA A 10 -9.80 12.46 8.49
N SER A 11 -9.81 12.05 7.22
CA SER A 11 -8.98 11.00 6.64
C SER A 11 -7.65 10.92 7.37
N HIS A 12 -7.52 9.94 8.27
CA HIS A 12 -6.27 9.78 9.00
C HIS A 12 -5.20 9.49 7.94
N PRO A 13 -4.06 10.23 7.93
CA PRO A 13 -2.94 9.84 7.10
C PRO A 13 -2.62 8.40 7.49
N THR A 14 -2.83 7.46 6.58
CA THR A 14 -2.56 6.06 6.90
C THR A 14 -1.04 5.96 6.98
N THR A 15 -0.51 5.73 8.17
CA THR A 15 0.92 5.55 8.37
C THR A 15 1.33 4.21 7.77
N ILE A 16 2.47 4.19 7.07
CA ILE A 16 3.03 2.98 6.47
C ILE A 16 3.35 1.97 7.60
N PRO A 17 2.78 0.75 7.59
CA PRO A 17 3.08 -0.27 8.58
C PRO A 17 4.57 -0.66 8.54
N ALA A 18 5.17 -1.00 9.69
CA ALA A 18 6.61 -1.28 9.76
C ALA A 18 7.06 -2.49 8.91
N ASP A 19 6.15 -3.43 8.64
CA ASP A 19 6.39 -4.63 7.84
C ASP A 19 5.92 -4.44 6.38
N THR A 20 6.28 -3.29 5.80
CA THR A 20 5.93 -3.00 4.41
C THR A 20 7.13 -2.60 3.58
N ALA A 21 7.17 -3.15 2.38
CA ALA A 21 8.14 -2.82 1.36
C ALA A 21 7.58 -1.71 0.47
N THR A 22 8.45 -0.78 0.08
CA THR A 22 8.11 0.25 -0.90
C THR A 22 8.87 0.01 -2.20
N GLU A 23 8.20 0.23 -3.32
CA GLU A 23 8.79 0.07 -4.64
C GLU A 23 8.58 1.33 -5.47
N ARG A 24 9.69 1.94 -5.92
CA ARG A 24 9.64 3.12 -6.79
C ARG A 24 9.13 2.72 -8.17
N VAL A 25 8.12 3.44 -8.65
CA VAL A 25 7.58 3.28 -10.00
C VAL A 25 7.44 4.64 -10.69
N ASN A 26 7.08 4.63 -11.97
CA ASN A 26 6.72 5.86 -12.65
C ASN A 26 5.48 6.45 -11.99
N GLY A 27 5.59 7.72 -11.59
CA GLY A 27 4.50 8.45 -10.95
C GLY A 27 4.38 8.30 -9.44
N GLY A 28 5.15 7.45 -8.76
CA GLY A 28 5.09 7.34 -7.30
C GLY A 28 5.81 6.14 -6.69
N ASN A 29 5.43 5.79 -5.46
CA ASN A 29 5.88 4.58 -4.78
C ASN A 29 4.69 3.67 -4.49
N LEU A 30 4.84 2.38 -4.77
CA LEU A 30 3.88 1.34 -4.40
C LEU A 30 4.25 0.78 -3.02
N VAL A 31 3.26 0.58 -2.16
CA VAL A 31 3.41 0.05 -0.81
C VAL A 31 2.83 -1.36 -0.77
N TYR A 32 3.62 -2.31 -0.29
CA TYR A 32 3.26 -3.72 -0.17
C TYR A 32 3.53 -4.21 1.25
N THR A 33 2.70 -5.11 1.78
CA THR A 33 3.11 -5.95 2.91
C THR A 33 3.59 -7.30 2.39
N GLU A 34 4.57 -7.87 3.06
CA GLU A 34 5.19 -9.13 2.67
C GLU A 34 4.75 -10.20 3.66
N GLU A 35 4.16 -11.28 3.16
CA GLU A 35 3.87 -12.44 4.01
C GLU A 35 5.14 -13.30 4.04
N THR A 36 5.78 -13.36 5.21
CA THR A 36 6.97 -14.18 5.43
C THR A 36 6.64 -15.42 6.23
N GLU A 37 7.25 -16.54 5.84
CA GLU A 37 7.21 -17.78 6.61
C GLU A 37 8.61 -18.34 6.79
N TYR A 38 8.86 -18.93 7.96
CA TYR A 38 10.09 -19.67 8.21
C TYR A 38 10.07 -21.01 7.49
N SER A 39 10.86 -21.14 6.43
CA SER A 39 10.97 -22.40 5.70
C SER A 39 11.98 -23.32 6.38
N LEU A 40 11.49 -24.43 6.97
CA LEU A 40 12.34 -25.46 7.57
C LEU A 40 13.31 -26.10 6.56
N LEU A 41 12.94 -26.15 5.27
CA LEU A 41 13.77 -26.71 4.20
C LEU A 41 14.95 -25.82 3.84
N LEU A 42 14.77 -24.50 3.90
CA LEU A 42 15.78 -23.51 3.54
C LEU A 42 16.53 -22.96 4.78
N GLY A 43 16.02 -23.22 5.99
CA GLY A 43 16.59 -22.75 7.25
C GLY A 43 16.54 -21.23 7.43
N ARG A 44 15.69 -20.53 6.67
CA ARG A 44 15.57 -19.07 6.68
C ARG A 44 14.13 -18.63 6.40
N GLU A 45 13.83 -17.40 6.78
CA GLU A 45 12.60 -16.72 6.38
C GLU A 45 12.56 -16.55 4.86
N THR A 46 11.37 -16.73 4.30
CA THR A 46 11.11 -16.59 2.87
C THR A 46 9.80 -15.86 2.67
N VAL A 47 9.79 -14.94 1.70
CA VAL A 47 8.59 -14.23 1.29
C VAL A 47 7.70 -15.20 0.50
N LEU A 48 6.54 -15.51 1.03
CA LEU A 48 5.51 -16.34 0.40
C LEU A 48 4.67 -15.54 -0.60
N GLY A 49 4.41 -14.27 -0.28
CA GLY A 49 3.53 -13.42 -1.06
C GLY A 49 3.72 -11.94 -0.74
N ARG A 50 3.26 -11.08 -1.65
CA ARG A 50 3.22 -9.63 -1.45
C ARG A 50 1.80 -9.16 -1.66
N HIS A 51 1.25 -8.46 -0.68
CA HIS A 51 -0.09 -7.89 -0.73
C HIS A 51 0.02 -6.39 -0.98
N TYR A 52 -0.62 -5.93 -2.04
CA TYR A 52 -0.62 -4.51 -2.39
C TYR A 52 -1.53 -3.73 -1.44
N LEU A 53 -0.96 -2.74 -0.74
CA LEU A 53 -1.66 -1.95 0.26
C LEU A 53 -2.07 -0.56 -0.24
N GLY A 54 -1.30 0.02 -1.17
CA GLY A 54 -1.58 1.35 -1.69
C GLY A 54 -0.34 2.03 -2.23
N PHE A 55 -0.30 3.36 -2.17
CA PHE A 55 0.78 4.14 -2.77
C PHE A 55 1.15 5.33 -1.88
N THR A 56 2.37 5.84 -2.07
CA THR A 56 2.90 7.02 -1.38
C THR A 56 3.74 7.86 -2.33
N ASN A 57 3.95 9.14 -1.99
CA ASN A 57 4.74 10.09 -2.77
C ASN A 57 4.37 10.10 -4.27
N VAL A 58 3.06 10.18 -4.56
CA VAL A 58 2.54 10.19 -5.92
C VAL A 58 2.80 11.54 -6.56
N THR A 59 3.60 11.53 -7.62
CA THR A 59 3.92 12.71 -8.42
C THR A 59 3.13 12.77 -9.71
N ASP A 60 2.67 11.62 -10.22
CA ASP A 60 1.89 11.54 -11.47
C ASP A 60 0.95 10.32 -11.45
N TRP A 61 -0.36 10.58 -11.46
CA TRP A 61 -1.39 9.54 -11.37
C TRP A 61 -1.57 8.75 -12.67
N ASP A 62 -1.32 9.37 -13.82
CA ASP A 62 -1.51 8.74 -15.12
C ASP A 62 -0.37 7.75 -15.38
N ALA A 63 0.86 8.14 -15.04
CA ALA A 63 2.04 7.29 -15.07
C ALA A 63 1.94 6.13 -14.06
N LEU A 64 1.33 6.36 -12.90
CA LEU A 64 1.08 5.31 -11.90
C LEU A 64 0.05 4.30 -12.43
N ARG A 65 -1.01 4.79 -13.08
CA ARG A 65 -2.02 3.96 -13.75
C ARG A 65 -1.43 3.11 -14.87
N ASP A 66 -0.60 3.69 -15.72
CA ASP A 66 0.10 2.97 -16.78
C ASP A 66 1.01 1.88 -16.18
N THR A 67 1.74 2.19 -15.11
CA THR A 67 2.58 1.21 -14.40
C THR A 67 1.76 0.04 -13.85
N LEU A 68 0.60 0.31 -13.23
CA LEU A 68 -0.25 -0.75 -12.71
C LEU A 68 -0.88 -1.58 -13.83
N ALA A 69 -1.35 -0.93 -14.89
CA ALA A 69 -1.88 -1.60 -16.08
C ALA A 69 -0.84 -2.53 -16.73
N ALA A 70 0.40 -2.05 -16.89
CA ALA A 70 1.51 -2.82 -17.44
C ALA A 70 1.87 -4.06 -16.60
N ARG A 71 1.57 -4.02 -15.30
CA ARG A 71 1.78 -5.13 -14.37
C ARG A 71 0.57 -6.07 -14.24
N GLY A 72 -0.50 -5.80 -14.99
CA GLY A 72 -1.75 -6.55 -14.90
C GLY A 72 -2.46 -6.39 -13.54
N LEU A 73 -2.11 -5.34 -12.78
CA LEU A 73 -2.78 -5.00 -11.53
C LEU A 73 -4.05 -4.22 -11.85
N ASP A 74 -5.13 -4.50 -11.12
CA ASP A 74 -6.41 -3.86 -11.35
C ASP A 74 -6.32 -2.35 -11.08
N ILE A 75 -6.60 -1.55 -12.11
CA ILE A 75 -6.57 -0.08 -12.06
C ILE A 75 -7.63 0.45 -11.09
N GLY A 76 -8.72 -0.29 -10.84
CA GLY A 76 -9.73 0.06 -9.85
C GLY A 76 -9.15 0.17 -8.43
N ALA A 77 -8.06 -0.56 -8.15
CA ALA A 77 -7.35 -0.46 -6.90
C ALA A 77 -6.82 0.97 -6.61
N LEU A 78 -6.48 1.76 -7.64
CA LEU A 78 -6.03 3.15 -7.45
C LEU A 78 -7.08 4.05 -6.80
N TYR A 79 -8.37 3.79 -7.06
CA TYR A 79 -9.47 4.63 -6.59
C TYR A 79 -9.99 4.22 -5.21
N HIS A 80 -9.58 3.05 -4.71
CA HIS A 80 -10.06 2.47 -3.46
C HIS A 80 -8.96 2.24 -2.43
N LEU A 81 -7.69 2.35 -2.82
CA LEU A 81 -6.57 2.15 -1.90
C LEU A 81 -6.13 3.46 -1.25
N PRO A 82 -5.73 3.39 0.03
CA PRO A 82 -5.27 4.56 0.76
C PRO A 82 -3.96 5.09 0.18
N GLN A 83 -3.85 6.42 0.18
CA GLN A 83 -2.57 7.10 0.05
C GLN A 83 -1.90 7.15 1.43
N TYR A 84 -0.68 6.65 1.51
CA TYR A 84 0.11 6.70 2.73
C TYR A 84 1.02 7.93 2.74
N GLU A 85 1.17 8.54 3.92
CA GLU A 85 2.12 9.63 4.16
C GLU A 85 3.38 9.03 4.83
N GLN A 86 4.57 9.55 4.49
CA GLN A 86 5.85 9.14 5.08
C GLN A 86 6.12 9.85 6.41
#